data_AF-X1SKX0-F1
#
_entry.id   AF-X1SKX0-F1
#
_cell.length_a   1.000
_cell.length_b   1.000
_cell.length_c   1.000
_cell.angle_alpha   90.00
_cell.angle_beta   90.00
_cell.angle_gamma   90.00
#
_symmetry.space_group_name_H-M   'P 1'
#
loop_
_entity.id
_entity.type
_entity.pdbx_description
1 polymer ?
#
loop_
_entity_poly.entity_id
_entity_poly.type
_entity_poly.pdbx_seq_one_letter_code
_entity_poly.pdbx_strand_id
1 'polypeptide(L)'
;EFDWGVDRITKWAEDGGFTFVCTNIYDIRTNEPVDWAEPFAIIEKMGIKVGFIGLATPETAYKAHKARVANYEFRDPVEVITEWVPKVKDAGADIIIALTHLGSFQDKEGNITGEASDLCAVDGVDAVVSAHTHQSVCGLVNGKPLVQAYKYGRSFAKVTFIFDENNKLVSAEPFLDHLYARADTLKDDANMLAIYGKYEEEMSPVLGKILGKTTVDLDIALPW
;
A
#
# COMPACT_ATOMS: atom_id res chain seq x y z
N GLU A 1 -8.16 6.11 -2.59
CA GLU A 1 -7.98 6.81 -3.90
C GLU A 1 -9.28 7.39 -4.46
N PHE A 2 -10.42 6.70 -4.38
CA PHE A 2 -11.66 7.06 -5.09
C PHE A 2 -12.41 8.30 -4.56
N ASP A 3 -11.97 8.93 -3.48
CA ASP A 3 -12.70 10.00 -2.78
C ASP A 3 -12.78 11.34 -3.51
N TRP A 4 -12.05 11.50 -4.61
CA TRP A 4 -12.07 12.73 -5.41
C TRP A 4 -12.36 12.51 -6.89
N GLY A 5 -12.75 11.29 -7.24
CA GLY A 5 -12.97 10.88 -8.63
C GLY A 5 -11.72 10.25 -9.25
N VAL A 6 -11.96 9.29 -10.15
CA VAL A 6 -10.92 8.55 -10.87
C VAL A 6 -10.17 9.40 -11.89
N ASP A 7 -10.80 10.49 -12.35
CA ASP A 7 -10.26 11.47 -13.30
C ASP A 7 -9.00 12.18 -12.79
N ARG A 8 -8.76 12.16 -11.47
CA ARG A 8 -7.58 12.75 -10.86
C ARG A 8 -6.40 11.79 -10.73
N ILE A 9 -6.63 10.48 -10.82
CA ILE A 9 -5.62 9.47 -10.51
C ILE A 9 -4.43 9.61 -11.46
N THR A 10 -4.66 9.76 -12.76
CA THR A 10 -3.59 9.96 -13.76
C THR A 10 -2.81 11.24 -13.46
N LYS A 11 -3.48 12.34 -13.11
CA LYS A 11 -2.81 13.59 -12.75
C LYS A 11 -1.96 13.46 -11.47
N TRP A 12 -2.43 12.71 -10.48
CA TRP A 12 -1.65 12.43 -9.27
C TRP A 12 -0.41 11.59 -9.55
N ALA A 13 -0.52 10.62 -10.47
CA ALA A 13 0.61 9.82 -10.93
C ALA A 13 1.68 10.72 -11.58
N GLU A 14 1.25 11.62 -12.48
CA GLU A 14 2.12 12.59 -13.14
C GLU A 14 2.79 13.55 -12.14
N ASP A 15 2.02 14.16 -11.24
CA ASP A 15 2.54 15.12 -10.26
C ASP A 15 3.47 14.48 -9.24
N GLY A 16 3.18 13.25 -8.84
CA GLY A 16 3.98 12.49 -7.89
C GLY A 16 5.19 11.79 -8.52
N GLY A 17 5.27 11.74 -9.86
CA GLY A 17 6.34 11.04 -10.57
C GLY A 17 6.35 9.53 -10.30
N PHE A 18 5.18 8.93 -10.11
CA PHE A 18 5.05 7.49 -9.83
C PHE A 18 3.95 6.86 -10.70
N THR A 19 4.01 5.55 -10.84
CA THR A 19 3.00 4.76 -11.56
C THR A 19 2.09 4.07 -10.56
N PHE A 20 0.77 4.19 -10.75
CA PHE A 20 -0.17 3.34 -10.02
C PHE A 20 -0.11 1.92 -10.56
N VAL A 21 -0.09 0.94 -9.65
CA VAL A 21 -0.17 -0.47 -9.99
C VAL A 21 -1.42 -1.04 -9.35
N CYS A 22 -2.31 -1.64 -10.13
CA CYS A 22 -3.50 -2.31 -9.64
C CYS A 22 -4.09 -3.27 -10.68
N THR A 23 -4.36 -4.51 -10.28
CA THR A 23 -4.76 -5.59 -11.19
C THR A 23 -6.19 -6.08 -10.97
N ASN A 24 -6.75 -5.92 -9.77
CA ASN A 24 -8.05 -6.49 -9.41
C ASN A 24 -9.22 -5.51 -9.51
N ILE A 25 -9.00 -4.33 -10.08
CA ILE A 25 -10.07 -3.38 -10.40
C ILE A 25 -10.33 -3.47 -11.89
N TYR A 26 -11.54 -3.91 -12.24
CA TYR A 26 -11.97 -4.10 -13.62
C TYR A 26 -12.97 -3.02 -14.00
N ASP A 27 -12.86 -2.51 -15.21
CA ASP A 27 -13.90 -1.69 -15.81
C ASP A 27 -15.01 -2.61 -16.35
N ILE A 28 -16.22 -2.49 -15.79
CA ILE A 28 -17.37 -3.34 -16.16
C ILE A 28 -17.74 -3.14 -17.64
N ARG A 29 -17.42 -1.99 -18.22
CA ARG A 29 -17.77 -1.65 -19.61
C ARG A 29 -16.91 -2.41 -20.62
N THR A 30 -15.67 -2.72 -20.26
CA THR A 30 -14.70 -3.41 -21.13
C THR A 30 -14.43 -4.84 -20.67
N ASN A 31 -14.73 -5.16 -19.41
CA ASN A 31 -14.34 -6.40 -18.73
C ASN A 31 -12.82 -6.61 -18.68
N GLU A 32 -12.06 -5.52 -18.66
CA GLU A 32 -10.59 -5.50 -18.56
C GLU A 32 -10.15 -4.78 -17.27
N PRO A 33 -8.91 -5.00 -16.79
CA PRO A 33 -8.32 -4.16 -15.75
C PRO A 33 -8.38 -2.68 -16.13
N VAL A 34 -8.49 -1.81 -15.13
CA VAL A 34 -8.52 -0.35 -15.34
C VAL A 34 -7.30 0.15 -16.10
N ASP A 35 -7.50 1.16 -16.96
CA ASP A 35 -6.47 1.72 -17.85
C ASP A 35 -5.61 2.83 -17.20
N TRP A 36 -6.03 3.33 -16.05
CA TRP A 36 -5.33 4.38 -15.29
C TRP A 36 -4.30 3.84 -14.30
N ALA A 37 -4.16 2.52 -14.19
CA ALA A 37 -3.11 1.84 -13.43
C ALA A 37 -2.51 0.71 -14.26
N GLU A 38 -1.22 0.47 -14.08
CA GLU A 38 -0.57 -0.70 -14.69
C GLU A 38 -1.00 -1.97 -13.93
N PRO A 39 -1.23 -3.10 -14.61
CA PRO A 39 -1.58 -4.33 -13.91
C PRO A 39 -0.40 -4.86 -13.07
N PHE A 40 0.83 -4.61 -13.49
CA PHE A 40 2.03 -4.91 -12.72
C PHE A 40 3.18 -3.98 -13.14
N ALA A 41 4.22 -3.90 -12.31
CA ALA A 41 5.47 -3.24 -12.67
C ALA A 41 6.66 -4.18 -12.43
N ILE A 42 7.70 -4.10 -13.24
CA ILE A 42 8.97 -4.78 -13.00
C ILE A 42 10.06 -3.72 -12.84
N ILE A 43 10.77 -3.77 -11.72
CA ILE A 43 11.91 -2.90 -11.45
C ILE A 43 13.16 -3.77 -11.32
N GLU A 44 14.18 -3.47 -12.12
CA GLU A 44 15.47 -4.15 -12.03
C GLU A 44 16.41 -3.41 -11.07
N LYS A 45 16.96 -4.13 -10.10
CA LYS A 45 17.97 -3.61 -9.18
C LYS A 45 19.05 -4.65 -8.96
N MET A 46 20.30 -4.26 -9.19
CA MET A 46 21.47 -5.15 -9.01
C MET A 46 21.35 -6.46 -9.80
N GLY A 47 20.74 -6.41 -10.99
CA GLY A 47 20.51 -7.57 -11.85
C GLY A 47 19.36 -8.48 -11.42
N ILE A 48 18.58 -8.10 -10.40
CA ILE A 48 17.37 -8.80 -9.96
C ILE A 48 16.14 -8.01 -10.39
N LYS A 49 15.22 -8.67 -11.08
CA LYS A 49 13.94 -8.12 -11.54
C LYS A 49 12.86 -8.39 -10.50
N VAL A 50 12.38 -7.32 -9.88
CA VAL A 50 11.33 -7.37 -8.85
C VAL A 50 10.01 -7.02 -9.51
N GLY A 51 9.11 -8.00 -9.60
CA GLY A 51 7.73 -7.81 -10.02
C GLY A 51 6.86 -7.28 -8.88
N PHE A 52 6.04 -6.29 -9.16
CA PHE A 52 5.04 -5.75 -8.24
C PHE A 52 3.66 -5.98 -8.83
N ILE A 53 2.81 -6.71 -8.12
CA ILE A 53 1.40 -6.88 -8.47
C ILE A 53 0.58 -6.03 -7.49
N GLY A 54 -0.19 -5.10 -8.05
CA GLY A 54 -0.99 -4.16 -7.28
C GLY A 54 -2.39 -4.70 -6.98
N LEU A 55 -2.87 -4.59 -5.74
CA LEU A 55 -4.21 -5.03 -5.38
C LEU A 55 -4.90 -4.04 -4.45
N ALA A 56 -6.19 -3.80 -4.66
CA ALA A 56 -7.03 -2.96 -3.80
C ALA A 56 -8.10 -3.79 -3.11
N THR A 57 -8.49 -3.40 -1.90
CA THR A 57 -9.55 -4.10 -1.16
C THR A 57 -10.90 -4.04 -1.89
N PRO A 58 -11.62 -5.18 -2.03
CA PRO A 58 -13.00 -5.22 -2.52
C PRO A 58 -13.96 -4.34 -1.70
N GLU A 59 -13.61 -4.02 -0.45
CA GLU A 59 -14.41 -3.13 0.38
C GLU A 59 -14.67 -1.75 -0.23
N THR A 60 -13.79 -1.31 -1.14
CA THR A 60 -13.92 -0.03 -1.85
C THR A 60 -15.26 0.09 -2.56
N ALA A 61 -15.81 -1.01 -3.07
CA ALA A 61 -17.10 -1.05 -3.77
C ALA A 61 -18.28 -0.55 -2.91
N TYR A 62 -18.20 -0.69 -1.58
CA TYR A 62 -19.25 -0.27 -0.65
C TYR A 62 -18.85 0.81 0.35
N LYS A 63 -17.55 1.05 0.57
CA LYS A 63 -17.06 2.14 1.43
C LYS A 63 -16.90 3.47 0.69
N ALA A 64 -16.60 3.44 -0.60
CA ALA A 64 -16.50 4.64 -1.40
C ALA A 64 -17.88 5.20 -1.79
N HIS A 65 -17.92 6.46 -2.21
CA HIS A 65 -19.14 7.05 -2.75
C HIS A 65 -19.61 6.28 -3.99
N LYS A 66 -20.79 5.66 -3.93
CA LYS A 66 -21.32 4.75 -4.98
C LYS A 66 -21.16 5.26 -6.41
N ALA A 67 -21.47 6.54 -6.65
CA ALA A 67 -21.37 7.13 -7.99
C ALA A 67 -19.95 7.12 -8.58
N ARG A 68 -18.91 7.04 -7.74
CA ARG A 68 -17.50 7.06 -8.15
C ARG A 68 -16.95 5.67 -8.47
N VAL A 69 -17.64 4.62 -8.01
CA VAL A 69 -17.23 3.23 -8.19
C VAL A 69 -18.21 2.41 -9.04
N ALA A 70 -19.30 3.02 -9.51
CA ALA A 70 -20.39 2.32 -10.20
C ALA A 70 -19.99 1.61 -11.50
N ASN A 71 -18.89 2.03 -12.15
CA ASN A 71 -18.38 1.41 -13.37
C ASN A 71 -17.27 0.38 -13.11
N TYR A 72 -16.92 0.14 -11.86
CA TYR A 72 -15.78 -0.69 -11.49
C TYR A 72 -16.21 -1.90 -10.67
N GLU A 73 -15.62 -3.04 -11.00
CA GLU A 73 -15.71 -4.27 -10.25
C GLU A 73 -14.38 -4.50 -9.51
N PHE A 74 -14.45 -4.70 -8.20
CA PHE A 74 -13.29 -5.03 -7.38
C PHE A 74 -13.29 -6.54 -7.15
N ARG A 75 -12.47 -7.26 -7.91
CA ARG A 75 -12.43 -8.72 -7.90
C ARG A 75 -11.64 -9.26 -6.72
N ASP A 76 -11.86 -10.54 -6.44
CA ASP A 76 -11.17 -11.25 -5.37
C ASP A 76 -9.64 -11.16 -5.56
N PRO A 77 -8.90 -10.62 -4.58
CA PRO A 77 -7.47 -10.41 -4.73
C PRO A 77 -6.67 -11.71 -4.88
N VAL A 78 -7.08 -12.80 -4.24
CA VAL A 78 -6.39 -14.10 -4.27
C VAL A 78 -6.58 -14.75 -5.65
N GLU A 79 -7.79 -14.74 -6.19
CA GLU A 79 -8.08 -15.24 -7.54
C GLU A 79 -7.28 -14.45 -8.59
N VAL A 80 -7.31 -13.12 -8.52
CA VAL A 80 -6.61 -12.26 -9.50
C VAL A 80 -5.10 -12.44 -9.41
N ILE A 81 -4.49 -12.41 -8.23
CA ILE A 81 -3.03 -12.56 -8.15
C ILE A 81 -2.58 -13.95 -8.62
N THR A 82 -3.37 -14.99 -8.34
CA THR A 82 -3.08 -16.36 -8.80
C THR A 82 -3.04 -16.43 -10.33
N GLU A 83 -3.92 -15.69 -11.02
CA GLU A 83 -3.93 -15.60 -12.48
C GLU A 83 -2.75 -14.77 -13.03
N TRP A 84 -2.32 -13.74 -12.32
CA TRP A 84 -1.31 -12.79 -12.80
C TRP A 84 0.13 -13.16 -12.46
N VAL A 85 0.37 -13.95 -11.42
CA VAL A 85 1.72 -14.43 -11.08
C VAL A 85 2.43 -15.09 -12.27
N PRO A 86 1.83 -16.03 -13.03
CA PRO A 86 2.47 -16.60 -14.22
C PRO A 86 2.84 -15.54 -15.25
N LYS A 87 1.97 -14.55 -15.51
CA LYS A 87 2.21 -13.48 -16.49
C LYS A 87 3.40 -12.60 -16.09
N VAL A 88 3.53 -12.29 -14.80
CA VAL A 88 4.64 -11.49 -14.28
C VAL A 88 5.97 -12.29 -14.30
N LYS A 89 5.91 -13.60 -14.03
CA LYS A 89 7.06 -14.50 -14.21
C LYS A 89 7.49 -14.59 -15.67
N ASP A 90 6.54 -14.73 -16.60
CA ASP A 90 6.82 -14.77 -18.04
C ASP A 90 7.40 -13.44 -18.56
N ALA A 91 7.03 -12.32 -17.93
CA ALA A 91 7.66 -11.01 -18.16
C ALA A 91 9.09 -10.89 -17.57
N GLY A 92 9.56 -11.93 -16.89
CA GLY A 92 10.94 -12.08 -16.41
C GLY A 92 11.19 -11.63 -14.99
N ALA A 93 10.17 -11.56 -14.12
CA ALA A 93 10.38 -11.29 -12.70
C ALA A 93 11.08 -12.47 -12.00
N ASP A 94 12.13 -12.17 -11.24
CA ASP A 94 12.85 -13.15 -10.41
C ASP A 94 12.15 -13.36 -9.06
N ILE A 95 11.57 -12.29 -8.51
CA ILE A 95 10.70 -12.32 -7.32
C ILE A 95 9.46 -11.46 -7.55
N ILE A 96 8.36 -11.79 -6.87
CA ILE A 96 7.10 -11.06 -6.94
C ILE A 96 6.66 -10.58 -5.55
N ILE A 97 6.42 -9.28 -5.46
CA ILE A 97 5.88 -8.61 -4.28
C ILE A 97 4.43 -8.23 -4.56
N ALA A 98 3.51 -8.70 -3.73
CA ALA A 98 2.15 -8.18 -3.72
C ALA A 98 2.16 -6.82 -3.01
N LEU A 99 1.98 -5.74 -3.76
CA LEU A 99 1.92 -4.37 -3.26
C LEU A 99 0.45 -3.96 -3.14
N THR A 100 -0.09 -3.98 -1.92
CA THR A 100 -1.54 -4.02 -1.77
C THR A 100 -2.08 -2.94 -0.84
N HIS A 101 -3.33 -2.55 -1.09
CA HIS A 101 -4.20 -1.88 -0.14
C HIS A 101 -5.22 -2.86 0.44
N LEU A 102 -4.73 -4.00 0.94
CA LEU A 102 -5.52 -5.02 1.64
C LEU A 102 -5.26 -4.99 3.13
N GLY A 103 -6.28 -5.33 3.90
CA GLY A 103 -6.19 -5.35 5.36
C GLY A 103 -5.34 -6.49 5.92
N SER A 104 -4.59 -6.20 6.99
CA SER A 104 -4.00 -7.23 7.85
C SER A 104 -4.01 -6.84 9.31
N PHE A 105 -4.00 -7.82 10.19
CA PHE A 105 -3.94 -7.68 11.64
C PHE A 105 -2.86 -8.60 12.19
N GLN A 106 -2.29 -8.22 13.33
CA GLN A 106 -1.36 -9.06 14.09
C GLN A 106 -1.77 -9.04 15.56
N ASP A 107 -2.03 -10.22 16.13
CA ASP A 107 -2.35 -10.34 17.56
C ASP A 107 -1.07 -10.31 18.43
N LYS A 108 -1.25 -10.43 19.75
CA LYS A 108 -0.13 -10.36 20.71
C LYS A 108 0.76 -11.61 20.65
N GLU A 109 0.20 -12.72 20.20
CA GLU A 109 0.87 -13.99 19.98
C GLU A 109 1.66 -14.00 18.66
N GLY A 110 1.50 -12.97 17.83
CA GLY A 110 2.19 -12.78 16.56
C GLY A 110 1.49 -13.41 15.36
N ASN A 111 0.27 -13.93 15.53
CA ASN A 111 -0.50 -14.49 14.42
C ASN A 111 -0.98 -13.35 13.52
N ILE A 112 -0.69 -13.48 12.23
CA ILE A 112 -1.07 -12.51 11.22
C ILE A 112 -2.29 -13.03 10.46
N THR A 113 -3.31 -12.19 10.32
CA THR A 113 -4.59 -12.51 9.66
C THR A 113 -5.07 -11.36 8.77
N GLY A 114 -6.11 -11.60 7.97
CA GLY A 114 -6.75 -10.61 7.10
C GLY A 114 -6.55 -10.91 5.61
N GLU A 115 -7.23 -10.15 4.76
CA GLU A 115 -7.23 -10.34 3.29
C GLU A 115 -5.80 -10.40 2.72
N ALA A 116 -4.89 -9.57 3.24
CA ALA A 116 -3.51 -9.57 2.76
C ALA A 116 -2.73 -10.83 3.15
N SER A 117 -3.07 -11.48 4.27
CA SER A 117 -2.39 -12.70 4.73
C SER A 117 -2.69 -13.91 3.84
N ASP A 118 -3.86 -13.93 3.19
CA ASP A 118 -4.25 -15.01 2.29
C ASP A 118 -3.35 -15.05 1.04
N LEU A 119 -2.82 -13.89 0.62
CA LEU A 119 -1.87 -13.79 -0.50
C LEU A 119 -0.55 -14.53 -0.23
N CYS A 120 -0.17 -14.70 1.05
CA CYS A 120 1.02 -15.47 1.38
C CYS A 120 0.85 -16.97 1.07
N ALA A 121 -0.37 -17.47 0.91
CA ALA A 121 -0.62 -18.85 0.45
C ALA A 121 -0.46 -19.01 -1.08
N VAL A 122 -0.42 -17.92 -1.86
CA VAL A 122 -0.36 -17.99 -3.32
C VAL A 122 1.04 -18.36 -3.79
N ASP A 123 1.14 -19.42 -4.59
CA ASP A 123 2.41 -19.87 -5.17
C ASP A 123 3.03 -18.79 -6.08
N GLY A 124 4.31 -18.50 -5.88
CA GLY A 124 5.05 -17.50 -6.65
C GLY A 124 4.92 -16.05 -6.16
N VAL A 125 4.15 -15.78 -5.11
CA VAL A 125 4.29 -14.54 -4.32
C VAL A 125 5.43 -14.76 -3.31
N ASP A 126 6.38 -13.82 -3.23
CA ASP A 126 7.54 -13.90 -2.34
C ASP A 126 7.42 -12.98 -1.11
N ALA A 127 6.63 -11.90 -1.21
CA ALA A 127 6.36 -10.99 -0.10
C ALA A 127 5.04 -10.26 -0.28
N VAL A 128 4.47 -9.78 0.83
CA VAL A 128 3.26 -8.96 0.84
C VAL A 128 3.50 -7.66 1.60
N VAL A 129 3.19 -6.54 0.94
CA VAL A 129 3.07 -5.23 1.57
C VAL A 129 1.57 -4.92 1.68
N SER A 130 1.05 -4.85 2.90
CA SER A 130 -0.36 -4.60 3.18
C SER A 130 -0.61 -3.17 3.68
N ALA A 131 -1.88 -2.78 3.77
CA ALA A 131 -2.29 -1.46 4.25
C ALA A 131 -3.72 -1.51 4.80
N HIS A 132 -4.53 -0.47 4.57
CA HIS A 132 -5.97 -0.38 4.85
C HIS A 132 -6.38 -0.34 6.32
N THR A 133 -5.95 -1.32 7.12
CA THR A 133 -6.34 -1.49 8.53
C THR A 133 -5.58 -0.59 9.48
N HIS A 134 -4.54 0.10 8.99
CA HIS A 134 -3.68 1.00 9.76
C HIS A 134 -3.05 0.33 10.98
N GLN A 135 -2.61 -0.91 10.83
CA GLN A 135 -1.96 -1.72 11.87
C GLN A 135 -0.44 -1.70 11.70
N SER A 136 0.27 -1.96 12.80
CA SER A 136 1.67 -2.35 12.74
C SER A 136 1.72 -3.87 12.59
N VAL A 137 2.12 -4.35 11.42
CA VAL A 137 2.24 -5.79 11.15
C VAL A 137 3.63 -6.08 10.61
N CYS A 138 4.30 -7.07 11.17
CA CYS A 138 5.61 -7.51 10.72
C CYS A 138 5.84 -8.96 11.13
N GLY A 139 5.97 -9.85 10.15
CA GLY A 139 6.25 -11.25 10.43
C GLY A 139 6.21 -12.12 9.18
N LEU A 140 6.22 -13.43 9.39
CA LEU A 140 6.15 -14.43 8.35
C LEU A 140 4.78 -15.11 8.36
N VAL A 141 4.16 -15.23 7.19
CA VAL A 141 2.95 -16.04 6.96
C VAL A 141 3.29 -17.02 5.84
N ASN A 142 3.07 -18.32 6.06
CA ASN A 142 3.46 -19.37 5.11
C ASN A 142 4.93 -19.25 4.63
N GLY A 143 5.82 -18.84 5.53
CA GLY A 143 7.25 -18.64 5.24
C GLY A 143 7.60 -17.37 4.45
N LYS A 144 6.63 -16.51 4.15
CA LYS A 144 6.82 -15.27 3.38
C LYS A 144 6.64 -14.03 4.25
N PRO A 145 7.46 -12.98 4.09
CA PRO A 145 7.28 -11.73 4.81
C PRO A 145 5.97 -11.03 4.45
N LEU A 146 5.24 -10.61 5.48
CA LEU A 146 4.12 -9.69 5.39
C LEU A 146 4.38 -8.49 6.30
N VAL A 147 4.29 -7.28 5.74
CA VAL A 147 4.51 -6.03 6.48
C VAL A 147 3.39 -5.01 6.27
N GLN A 148 3.07 -4.28 7.34
CA GLN A 148 2.24 -3.07 7.33
C GLN A 148 2.88 -1.98 8.20
N ALA A 149 3.14 -0.82 7.60
CA ALA A 149 3.86 0.28 8.23
C ALA A 149 2.94 1.28 8.98
N TYR A 150 1.96 0.78 9.73
CA TYR A 150 1.03 1.60 10.49
C TYR A 150 0.31 2.66 9.64
N LYS A 151 0.27 3.92 10.06
CA LYS A 151 -0.37 5.03 9.33
C LYS A 151 0.38 6.34 9.48
N TYR A 152 0.11 7.28 8.57
CA TYR A 152 0.55 8.68 8.65
C TYR A 152 2.08 8.87 8.70
N GLY A 153 2.83 7.98 8.06
CA GLY A 153 4.30 8.04 8.08
C GLY A 153 4.94 7.78 9.45
N ARG A 154 4.17 7.24 10.41
CA ARG A 154 4.64 7.00 11.79
C ARG A 154 5.55 5.79 11.93
N SER A 155 5.56 4.90 10.95
CA SER A 155 6.42 3.72 10.91
C SER A 155 6.98 3.52 9.51
N PHE A 156 8.07 2.79 9.40
CA PHE A 156 8.71 2.39 8.15
C PHE A 156 8.92 0.88 8.14
N ALA A 157 8.52 0.21 7.06
CA ALA A 157 8.74 -1.22 6.89
C ALA A 157 9.81 -1.48 5.83
N LYS A 158 10.58 -2.56 6.04
CA LYS A 158 11.60 -3.04 5.11
C LYS A 158 11.48 -4.55 4.98
N VAL A 159 11.60 -5.06 3.76
CA VAL A 159 11.81 -6.49 3.49
C VAL A 159 13.18 -6.64 2.85
N THR A 160 14.03 -7.47 3.44
CA THR A 160 15.39 -7.73 2.94
C THR A 160 15.41 -9.06 2.24
N PHE A 161 15.65 -9.06 0.93
CA PHE A 161 15.81 -10.29 0.14
C PHE A 161 17.29 -10.63 -0.01
N ILE A 162 17.66 -11.87 0.25
CA ILE A 162 19.03 -12.39 0.13
C ILE A 162 19.05 -13.41 -1.01
N PHE A 163 19.96 -13.22 -1.96
CA PHE A 163 20.14 -14.10 -3.12
C PHE A 163 21.50 -14.80 -3.06
N ASP A 164 21.59 -16.00 -3.62
CA ASP A 164 22.87 -16.69 -3.82
C ASP A 164 23.60 -16.24 -5.09
N GLU A 165 24.75 -16.84 -5.38
CA GLU A 165 25.58 -16.54 -6.56
C GLU A 165 24.90 -16.85 -7.91
N ASN A 166 23.80 -17.61 -7.90
CA ASN A 166 23.01 -17.97 -9.07
C ASN A 166 21.70 -17.19 -9.14
N ASN A 167 21.58 -16.08 -8.40
CA ASN A 167 20.38 -15.25 -8.29
C ASN A 167 19.15 -16.00 -7.75
N LYS A 168 19.34 -17.10 -7.02
CA LYS A 168 18.23 -17.79 -6.36
C LYS A 168 17.95 -17.15 -5.00
N LEU A 169 16.68 -16.88 -4.72
CA LEU A 169 16.24 -16.37 -3.42
C LEU A 169 16.56 -17.39 -2.31
N VAL A 170 17.30 -16.95 -1.29
CA VAL A 170 17.72 -17.72 -0.12
C VAL A 170 16.84 -17.42 1.08
N SER A 171 16.58 -16.13 1.36
CA SER A 171 15.72 -15.69 2.45
C SER A 171 15.10 -14.33 2.17
N ALA A 172 13.98 -14.06 2.85
CA ALA A 172 13.31 -12.77 2.82
C ALA A 172 12.91 -12.38 4.25
N GLU A 173 13.47 -11.29 4.77
CA GLU A 173 13.40 -10.92 6.18
C GLU A 173 12.62 -9.61 6.37
N PRO A 174 11.47 -9.64 7.08
CA PRO A 174 10.71 -8.44 7.37
C PRO A 174 11.30 -7.67 8.55
N PHE A 175 11.18 -6.35 8.50
CA PHE A 175 11.59 -5.43 9.56
C PHE A 175 10.62 -4.26 9.61
N LEU A 176 10.33 -3.77 10.82
CA LEU A 176 9.48 -2.63 11.06
C LEU A 176 10.14 -1.68 12.07
N ASP A 177 10.24 -0.41 11.70
CA ASP A 177 10.75 0.67 12.53
C ASP A 177 9.59 1.60 12.93
N HIS A 178 9.36 1.72 14.24
CA HIS A 178 8.37 2.62 14.81
C HIS A 178 8.97 4.03 14.96
N LEU A 179 9.04 4.76 13.85
CA LEU A 179 9.61 6.12 13.79
C LEU A 179 9.02 7.03 14.88
N TYR A 180 7.71 6.94 15.13
CA TYR A 180 7.03 7.73 16.15
C TYR A 180 7.56 7.53 17.57
N ALA A 181 8.13 6.37 17.90
CA ALA A 181 8.69 6.07 19.21
C ALA A 181 10.05 6.75 19.46
N ARG A 182 10.67 7.25 18.39
CA ARG A 182 11.98 7.89 18.41
C ARG A 182 12.00 9.21 17.63
N ALA A 183 10.86 9.89 17.55
CA ALA A 183 10.69 11.13 16.79
C ALA A 183 11.76 12.18 17.16
N ASP A 184 12.07 12.31 18.45
CA ASP A 184 13.07 13.27 18.97
C ASP A 184 14.51 12.98 18.50
N THR A 185 14.76 11.79 17.94
CA THR A 185 16.08 11.39 17.40
C THR A 185 16.19 11.60 15.89
N LEU A 186 15.06 11.84 15.22
CA LEU A 186 15.01 12.06 13.78
C LEU A 186 15.37 13.52 13.49
N LYS A 187 16.12 13.72 12.41
CA LYS A 187 16.42 15.06 11.89
C LYS A 187 15.52 15.31 10.70
N ASP A 188 14.91 16.48 10.69
CA ASP A 188 14.10 16.91 9.56
C ASP A 188 14.97 17.03 8.31
N ASP A 189 14.45 16.50 7.19
CA ASP A 189 15.05 16.69 5.89
C ASP A 189 14.73 18.10 5.37
N ALA A 190 15.77 18.82 4.91
CA ALA A 190 15.63 20.21 4.49
C ALA A 190 14.70 20.36 3.27
N ASN A 191 14.66 19.39 2.36
CA ASN A 191 13.75 19.44 1.20
C ASN A 191 12.31 19.20 1.65
N MET A 192 12.08 18.26 2.57
CA MET A 192 10.75 18.03 3.13
C MET A 192 10.23 19.23 3.91
N LEU A 193 11.08 19.92 4.68
CA LEU A 193 10.70 21.16 5.37
C LEU A 193 10.31 22.26 4.39
N ALA A 194 11.02 22.39 3.27
CA ALA A 194 10.67 23.36 2.24
C ALA A 194 9.31 23.07 1.60
N ILE A 195 9.02 21.79 1.32
CA ILE A 195 7.72 21.34 0.79
C ILE A 195 6.61 21.62 1.81
N TYR A 196 6.82 21.25 3.08
CA TYR A 196 5.86 21.48 4.15
C TYR A 196 5.58 22.98 4.33
N GLY A 197 6.63 23.81 4.42
CA GLY A 197 6.50 25.25 4.62
C GLY A 197 5.70 25.94 3.50
N LYS A 198 5.91 25.52 2.24
CA LYS A 198 5.11 26.00 1.11
C LYS A 198 3.62 25.73 1.32
N TYR A 199 3.24 24.49 1.62
CA TYR A 199 1.83 24.13 1.79
C TYR A 199 1.22 24.72 3.06
N GLU A 200 1.99 24.84 4.14
CA GLU A 200 1.56 25.52 5.36
C GLU A 200 1.19 26.98 5.06
N GLU A 201 2.03 27.70 4.31
CA GLU A 201 1.76 29.09 3.90
C GLU A 201 0.52 29.19 3.00
N GLU A 202 0.42 28.34 1.96
CA GLU A 202 -0.72 28.35 1.02
C GLU A 202 -2.04 27.98 1.70
N MET A 203 -2.03 27.06 2.65
CA MET A 203 -3.24 26.50 3.28
C MET A 203 -3.66 27.22 4.56
N SER A 204 -2.75 27.94 5.23
CA SER A 204 -3.01 28.69 6.47
C SER A 204 -4.27 29.57 6.41
N PRO A 205 -4.55 30.34 5.34
CA PRO A 205 -5.76 31.17 5.27
C PRO A 205 -7.07 30.36 5.29
N VAL A 206 -7.03 29.13 4.82
CA VAL A 206 -8.18 28.22 4.77
C VAL A 206 -8.30 27.45 6.09
N LEU A 207 -7.21 26.83 6.54
CA LEU A 207 -7.17 26.00 7.74
C LEU A 207 -7.34 26.82 9.03
N GLY A 208 -6.87 28.06 9.05
CA GLY A 208 -7.01 28.97 10.19
C GLY A 208 -8.41 29.60 10.34
N LYS A 209 -9.35 29.30 9.43
CA LYS A 209 -10.70 29.86 9.48
C LYS A 209 -11.50 29.23 10.62
N ILE A 210 -11.92 30.05 11.58
CA ILE A 210 -12.84 29.62 12.65
C ILE A 210 -14.21 29.33 12.04
N LEU A 211 -14.64 28.07 12.09
CA LEU A 211 -15.97 27.63 11.63
C LEU A 211 -17.02 27.67 12.73
N GLY A 212 -16.59 27.57 14.00
CA GLY A 212 -17.47 27.56 15.16
C GLY A 212 -16.66 27.67 16.45
N LYS A 213 -17.37 27.88 17.56
CA LYS A 213 -16.80 27.87 18.91
C LYS A 213 -17.66 26.97 19.79
N THR A 214 -17.02 26.29 20.73
CA THR A 214 -17.68 25.51 21.76
C THR A 214 -17.48 26.18 23.12
N THR A 215 -18.43 26.02 24.03
CA THR A 215 -18.33 26.51 25.43
C THR A 215 -17.80 25.45 26.38
N VAL A 216 -17.60 24.22 25.88
CA VAL A 216 -17.05 23.08 26.62
C VAL A 216 -15.89 22.50 25.83
N ASP A 217 -14.94 21.88 26.53
CA ASP A 217 -13.87 21.15 25.86
C ASP A 217 -14.44 19.97 25.07
N LEU A 218 -13.96 19.80 23.83
CA LEU A 218 -14.24 18.62 23.04
C LEU A 218 -13.23 17.55 23.43
N ASP A 219 -13.53 16.85 24.52
CA ASP A 219 -12.66 15.80 25.01
C ASP A 219 -12.70 14.61 24.04
N ILE A 220 -11.56 14.34 23.41
CA ILE A 220 -11.38 13.15 22.59
C ILE A 220 -10.92 12.07 23.55
N ALA A 221 -11.85 11.54 24.34
CA ALA A 221 -11.61 10.29 25.07
C ALA A 221 -11.41 9.19 24.03
N LEU A 222 -10.18 9.06 23.53
CA LEU A 222 -9.81 7.95 22.67
C LEU A 222 -9.78 6.72 23.58
N PRO A 223 -10.65 5.72 23.33
CA PRO A 223 -10.63 4.50 24.11
C PRO A 223 -9.42 3.69 23.62
N TRP A 224 -8.27 3.90 24.25
CA TRP A 224 -7.17 2.94 24.23
C TRP A 224 -6.88 2.51 25.66
#